data_AF-A0A7R8WS26-F1
#
_entry.id   AF-A0A7R8WS26-F1
#
_cell.length_a   1.000
_cell.length_b   1.000
_cell.length_c   1.000
_cell.angle_alpha   90.00
_cell.angle_beta   90.00
_cell.angle_gamma   90.00
#
_symmetry.space_group_name_H-M   'P 1'
#
loop_
_entity.id
_entity.type
_entity.pdbx_description
1 polymer ?
#
loop_
_entity_poly.entity_id
_entity_poly.type
_entity_poly.pdbx_seq_one_letter_code
_entity_poly.pdbx_strand_id
1 'polypeptide(L)'
;MSSETYRFKKGANQVFSQATHIFDPTDWPEEDLSLSMEMKEVFPVVIHCIAEEGEEPRQSHATIAVVEKVSDGYALKPVKQKIFVDGLVYLLQEIYGIENKNSPKRKVDDDPEDSGYDCVICMSDPRDTLILPCRHLC
;
A
#
# COMPACT_ATOMS: atom_id res chain seq x y z
N MET A 1 13.16 0.19 -18.95
CA MET A 1 12.67 -1.13 -19.38
C MET A 1 11.25 -1.28 -18.83
N SER A 2 10.28 -1.69 -19.63
CA SER A 2 8.88 -1.90 -19.18
C SER A 2 8.39 -3.24 -19.71
N SER A 3 7.61 -3.97 -18.91
CA SER A 3 6.91 -5.15 -19.40
C SER A 3 5.82 -4.77 -20.40
N GLU A 4 5.35 -5.75 -21.18
CA GLU A 4 4.09 -5.61 -21.90
C GLU A 4 2.92 -5.51 -20.93
N THR A 5 1.88 -4.76 -21.30
CA THR A 5 0.66 -4.66 -20.49
C THR A 5 -0.09 -5.99 -20.48
N TYR A 6 -0.32 -6.52 -19.28
CA TYR A 6 -1.12 -7.71 -19.08
C TYR A 6 -2.53 -7.37 -18.58
N ARG A 7 -3.54 -8.06 -19.11
CA ARG A 7 -4.94 -7.94 -18.70
C ARG A 7 -5.36 -9.17 -17.91
N PHE A 8 -6.07 -8.96 -16.81
CA PHE A 8 -6.60 -10.03 -15.96
C PHE A 8 -8.02 -9.71 -15.52
N LYS A 9 -8.78 -10.74 -15.14
CA LYS A 9 -10.16 -10.59 -14.70
C LYS A 9 -10.21 -9.90 -13.33
N LYS A 10 -11.32 -9.23 -13.01
CA LYS A 10 -11.56 -8.68 -11.67
C LYS A 10 -11.69 -9.80 -10.62
N GLY A 11 -11.17 -9.55 -9.41
CA GLY A 11 -11.24 -10.49 -8.29
C GLY A 11 -10.15 -10.26 -7.24
N ALA A 12 -10.42 -10.66 -6.00
CA ALA A 12 -9.45 -10.62 -4.90
C ALA A 12 -8.57 -11.89 -4.88
N ASN A 13 -7.45 -11.86 -4.16
CA ASN A 13 -6.52 -12.98 -3.98
C ASN A 13 -5.99 -13.59 -5.29
N GLN A 14 -5.85 -12.76 -6.32
CA GLN A 14 -5.24 -13.18 -7.58
C GLN A 14 -3.72 -13.12 -7.48
N VAL A 15 -3.06 -14.18 -7.96
CA VAL A 15 -1.61 -14.22 -8.08
C VAL A 15 -1.25 -13.87 -9.51
N PHE A 16 -0.42 -12.84 -9.67
CA PHE A 16 0.13 -12.43 -10.96
C PHE A 16 1.52 -13.03 -11.14
N SER A 17 1.78 -13.62 -12.31
CA SER A 17 3.10 -14.12 -12.69
C SER A 17 3.29 -13.96 -14.20
N GLN A 18 4.35 -13.24 -14.59
CA GLN A 18 4.73 -13.04 -15.98
C GLN A 18 6.14 -13.58 -16.20
N ALA A 19 6.25 -14.86 -16.57
CA ALA A 19 7.53 -15.54 -16.74
C ALA A 19 8.40 -14.99 -17.89
N THR A 20 7.81 -14.23 -18.82
CA THR A 20 8.52 -13.65 -19.97
C THR A 20 9.24 -12.33 -19.66
N HIS A 21 8.94 -11.70 -18.53
CA HIS A 21 9.60 -10.47 -18.10
C HIS A 21 10.41 -10.76 -16.84
N ILE A 22 11.73 -10.88 -17.01
CA ILE A 22 12.67 -11.16 -15.93
C ILE A 22 13.46 -9.88 -15.65
N PHE A 23 13.53 -9.52 -14.38
CA PHE A 23 14.37 -8.47 -13.87
C PHE A 23 15.49 -9.10 -13.04
N ASP A 24 16.73 -8.95 -13.48
CA ASP A 24 17.92 -9.36 -12.75
C ASP A 24 18.56 -8.12 -12.08
N PRO A 25 18.57 -8.03 -10.74
CA PRO A 25 19.18 -6.90 -10.03
C PRO A 25 20.68 -6.76 -10.28
N THR A 26 21.38 -7.84 -10.67
CA THR A 26 22.84 -7.82 -10.85
C THR A 26 23.29 -7.06 -12.10
N ASP A 27 22.37 -6.81 -13.03
CA ASP A 27 22.61 -6.02 -14.23
C ASP A 27 22.68 -4.50 -13.95
N TRP A 28 22.42 -4.07 -12.70
CA TRP A 28 22.27 -2.66 -12.33
C TRP A 28 23.24 -2.27 -11.20
N PRO A 29 23.74 -1.02 -11.17
CA PRO A 29 24.48 -0.52 -10.04
C PRO A 29 23.58 -0.37 -8.80
N GLU A 30 24.13 -0.60 -7.62
CA GLU A 30 23.38 -0.60 -6.35
C GLU A 30 22.68 0.75 -6.08
N GLU A 31 23.27 1.85 -6.54
CA GLU A 31 22.71 3.19 -6.44
C GLU A 31 21.35 3.30 -7.16
N ASP A 32 21.22 2.66 -8.33
CA ASP A 32 19.99 2.65 -9.15
C ASP A 32 18.92 1.69 -8.61
N LEU A 33 19.30 0.77 -7.72
CA LEU A 33 18.39 -0.14 -7.02
C LEU A 33 17.76 0.49 -5.78
N SER A 34 18.29 1.65 -5.35
CA SER A 34 17.88 2.39 -4.17
C SER A 34 17.07 3.64 -4.52
N LEU A 35 16.37 4.20 -3.54
CA LEU A 35 15.75 5.53 -3.67
C LEU A 35 16.72 6.60 -3.18
N SER A 36 17.40 7.27 -4.09
CA SER A 36 18.18 8.45 -3.77
C SER A 36 17.25 9.67 -3.60
N MET A 37 17.27 10.32 -2.43
CA MET A 37 16.49 11.55 -2.21
C MET A 37 17.13 12.79 -2.84
N GLU A 38 18.40 12.71 -3.21
CA GLU A 38 19.22 13.86 -3.62
C GLU A 38 19.44 13.96 -5.13
N MET A 39 19.45 12.83 -5.84
CA MET A 39 19.61 12.80 -7.29
C MET A 39 18.59 11.86 -7.96
N LYS A 40 17.63 12.49 -8.64
CA LYS A 40 16.79 12.00 -9.75
C LYS A 40 15.62 11.07 -9.42
N GLU A 41 14.57 11.32 -10.19
CA GLU A 41 13.24 10.69 -10.27
C GLU A 41 13.28 9.24 -10.76
N VAL A 42 14.31 8.47 -10.41
CA VAL A 42 14.45 7.07 -10.81
C VAL A 42 13.76 6.21 -9.76
N PHE A 43 12.78 5.45 -10.20
CA PHE A 43 12.11 4.45 -9.38
C PHE A 43 12.62 3.07 -9.82
N PRO A 44 13.31 2.31 -8.94
CA PRO A 44 13.93 1.04 -9.32
C PRO A 44 12.93 0.04 -9.88
N VAL A 45 11.82 -0.15 -9.15
CA VAL A 45 10.73 -1.03 -9.57
C VAL A 45 9.40 -0.31 -9.35
N VAL A 46 8.56 -0.31 -10.38
CA VAL A 46 7.19 0.21 -10.32
C VAL A 46 6.23 -0.83 -10.87
N ILE A 47 5.26 -1.24 -10.05
CA ILE A 47 4.13 -2.06 -10.46
C ILE A 47 2.95 -1.13 -10.62
N HIS A 48 2.44 -0.99 -11.85
CA HIS A 48 1.32 -0.09 -12.17
C HIS A 48 0.11 -0.91 -12.63
N CYS A 49 -0.99 -0.79 -11.89
CA CYS A 49 -2.27 -1.39 -12.23
C CYS A 49 -3.24 -0.28 -12.63
N ILE A 50 -3.88 -0.42 -13.79
CA ILE A 50 -4.84 0.54 -14.34
C ILE A 50 -6.19 -0.16 -14.47
N ALA A 51 -7.26 0.50 -14.03
CA ALA A 51 -8.61 0.02 -14.27
C ALA A 51 -8.94 0.09 -15.76
N GLU A 52 -9.38 -1.02 -16.37
CA GLU A 52 -9.74 -1.04 -17.78
C GLU A 52 -11.09 -0.34 -18.06
N GLU A 53 -11.99 -0.35 -17.07
CA GLU A 53 -13.29 0.29 -17.07
C GLU A 53 -13.24 1.63 -16.29
N GLY A 54 -14.07 2.60 -16.67
CA GLY A 54 -14.19 3.89 -16.00
C GLY A 54 -14.09 5.09 -16.96
N GLU A 55 -14.34 6.28 -16.43
CA GLU A 55 -14.13 7.53 -17.15
C GLU A 55 -12.64 7.89 -17.23
N GLU A 56 -12.25 8.64 -18.26
CA GLU A 56 -10.89 9.17 -18.36
C GLU A 56 -10.75 10.44 -17.51
N PRO A 57 -9.67 10.57 -16.73
CA PRO A 57 -8.53 9.66 -16.65
C PRO A 57 -8.80 8.45 -15.75
N ARG A 58 -8.46 7.25 -16.25
CA ARG A 58 -8.72 5.98 -15.54
C ARG A 58 -8.06 5.93 -14.16
N GLN A 59 -8.79 5.33 -13.22
CA GLN A 59 -8.23 5.02 -11.91
C GLN A 59 -7.03 4.09 -12.04
N SER A 60 -6.01 4.33 -11.23
CA SER A 60 -4.83 3.47 -11.21
C SER A 60 -4.13 3.43 -9.86
N HIS A 61 -3.34 2.39 -9.65
CA HIS A 61 -2.53 2.20 -8.46
C HIS A 61 -1.10 1.87 -8.88
N ALA A 62 -0.15 2.68 -8.43
CA ALA A 62 1.28 2.42 -8.58
C ALA A 62 1.90 2.02 -7.23
N THR A 63 2.52 0.85 -7.17
CA THR A 63 3.41 0.43 -6.08
C THR A 63 4.85 0.62 -6.52
N ILE A 64 5.58 1.47 -5.79
CA ILE A 64 7.00 1.73 -5.99
C ILE A 64 7.75 0.87 -4.97
N ALA A 65 8.80 0.20 -5.43
CA ALA A 65 9.67 -0.65 -4.64
C ALA A 65 11.15 -0.39 -4.95
N VAL A 66 11.98 -0.66 -3.95
CA VAL A 66 13.45 -0.71 -4.06
C VAL A 66 13.91 -2.15 -3.96
N VAL A 67 15.15 -2.41 -4.38
CA VAL A 67 15.75 -3.74 -4.29
C VAL A 67 16.89 -3.67 -3.28
N GLU A 68 16.77 -4.42 -2.20
CA GLU A 68 17.78 -4.49 -1.14
C GLU A 68 18.58 -5.78 -1.27
N LYS A 69 19.91 -5.68 -1.17
CA LYS A 69 20.77 -6.87 -1.07
C LYS A 69 20.67 -7.44 0.35
N VAL A 70 20.37 -8.73 0.44
CA VAL A 70 20.32 -9.49 1.70
C VAL A 70 21.41 -10.57 1.69
N SER A 71 21.62 -11.26 2.81
CA SER A 71 22.72 -12.24 2.96
C SER A 71 22.80 -13.27 1.83
N ASP A 72 21.65 -13.73 1.34
CA ASP A 72 21.54 -14.83 0.38
C ASP A 72 20.84 -14.43 -0.93
N GLY A 73 20.82 -13.14 -1.28
CA GLY A 73 20.25 -12.67 -2.54
C GLY A 73 19.72 -11.25 -2.49
N TYR A 74 18.55 -11.05 -3.08
CA TYR A 74 17.89 -9.75 -3.18
C TYR A 74 16.45 -9.83 -2.68
N ALA A 75 16.01 -8.78 -2.01
CA ALA A 75 14.64 -8.61 -1.55
C ALA A 75 14.02 -7.38 -2.25
N LEU A 76 12.78 -7.53 -2.72
CA LEU A 76 12.00 -6.41 -3.23
C LEU A 76 11.21 -5.80 -2.07
N LYS A 77 11.40 -4.51 -1.80
CA LYS A 77 10.77 -3.81 -0.68
C LYS A 77 9.87 -2.69 -1.18
N PRO A 78 8.55 -2.75 -0.95
CA PRO A 78 7.66 -1.63 -1.26
C PRO A 78 7.98 -0.45 -0.34
N VAL A 79 7.98 0.74 -0.92
CA VAL A 79 8.39 1.98 -0.23
C VAL A 79 7.34 3.08 -0.34
N LYS A 80 6.58 3.08 -1.44
CA LYS A 80 5.56 4.10 -1.70
C LYS A 80 4.46 3.52 -2.56
N GLN A 81 3.22 3.77 -2.17
CA GLN A 81 2.04 3.39 -2.96
C GLN A 81 1.22 4.63 -3.28
N LYS A 82 0.86 4.80 -4.54
CA LYS A 82 0.07 5.94 -5.01
C LYS A 82 -1.19 5.43 -5.67
N ILE A 83 -2.33 5.97 -5.28
CA ILE A 83 -3.60 5.74 -5.96
C ILE A 83 -4.03 7.01 -6.67
N PHE A 84 -4.50 6.87 -7.90
CA PHE A 84 -5.02 7.96 -8.71
C PHE A 84 -6.52 7.75 -8.90
N VAL A 85 -7.32 8.70 -8.42
CA VAL A 85 -8.78 8.68 -8.48
C VAL A 85 -9.27 10.11 -8.67
N ASP A 86 -10.25 10.30 -9.55
CA ASP A 86 -10.93 11.59 -9.80
C ASP A 86 -9.98 12.77 -10.07
N GLY A 87 -8.91 12.51 -10.83
CA GLY A 87 -7.90 13.53 -11.17
C GLY A 87 -6.90 13.84 -10.05
N LEU A 88 -6.99 13.17 -8.90
CA LEU A 88 -6.13 13.39 -7.74
C LEU A 88 -5.25 12.17 -7.47
N VAL A 89 -4.03 12.44 -6.98
CA VAL A 89 -3.08 11.42 -6.53
C VAL A 89 -3.03 11.41 -5.02
N TYR A 90 -3.34 10.26 -4.42
CA TYR A 90 -3.24 10.02 -2.99
C TYR A 90 -2.05 9.10 -2.70
N LEU A 91 -1.37 9.37 -1.60
CA LEU A 91 -0.35 8.48 -1.04
C LEU A 91 -1.04 7.48 -0.11
N LEU A 92 -0.91 6.19 -0.39
CA LEU A 92 -1.41 5.15 0.49
C LEU A 92 -0.46 4.98 1.68
N GLN A 93 -1.02 4.97 2.89
CA GLN A 93 -0.30 4.72 4.13
C GLN A 93 -1.06 3.66 4.91
N GLU A 94 -0.35 2.66 5.44
CA GLU A 94 -0.95 1.70 6.36
C GLU A 94 -1.37 2.42 7.64
N ILE A 95 -2.56 2.10 8.13
CA ILE A 95 -3.07 2.61 9.41
C ILE A 95 -3.14 1.43 10.36
N TYR A 96 -2.17 1.34 11.26
CA TYR A 96 -2.16 0.31 12.30
C TYR A 96 -3.17 0.68 13.39
N GLY A 97 -3.83 -0.33 13.97
CA GLY A 97 -4.79 -0.15 15.06
C GLY A 97 -6.25 0.05 14.65
N ILE A 98 -6.55 0.21 13.36
CA ILE A 98 -7.93 0.18 12.84
C ILE A 98 -8.30 -1.28 12.56
N GLU A 99 -8.58 -2.05 13.61
CA GLU A 99 -9.20 -3.36 13.45
C GLU A 99 -10.70 -3.18 13.24
N ASN A 100 -11.22 -3.61 12.09
CA ASN A 100 -12.65 -3.62 11.83
C ASN A 100 -13.30 -4.78 12.60
N LYS A 101 -13.51 -4.64 13.91
CA LYS A 101 -14.26 -5.59 14.74
C LYS A 101 -15.76 -5.48 14.44
N ASN A 102 -16.15 -5.78 13.21
CA ASN A 102 -17.55 -5.87 12.81
C ASN A 102 -18.19 -7.21 13.27
N SER A 103 -17.89 -7.62 14.51
CA SER A 103 -18.54 -8.78 15.13
C SER A 103 -19.61 -8.28 16.11
N PRO A 104 -20.90 -8.59 15.90
CA PRO A 104 -21.93 -8.29 16.88
C PRO A 104 -21.80 -9.31 18.01
N LYS A 105 -20.89 -9.05 18.95
CA LYS A 105 -20.91 -9.70 20.26
C LYS A 105 -20.74 -8.65 21.34
N ARG A 106 -21.76 -7.80 21.48
CA ARG A 106 -22.19 -7.38 22.81
C ARG A 106 -22.72 -8.63 23.53
N LYS A 107 -21.81 -9.49 24.00
CA LYS A 107 -22.12 -10.33 25.14
C LYS A 107 -21.58 -9.58 26.34
N VAL A 108 -22.53 -9.07 27.09
CA VAL A 108 -22.40 -8.62 28.47
C VAL A 108 -21.56 -9.64 29.22
N ASP A 109 -20.36 -9.22 29.65
CA ASP A 109 -19.72 -9.65 30.88
C ASP A 109 -18.58 -8.66 31.16
N ASP A 110 -18.97 -7.61 31.88
CA ASP A 110 -18.23 -6.90 32.93
C ASP A 110 -16.71 -7.17 33.03
N ASP A 111 -15.92 -6.55 32.16
CA ASP A 111 -14.49 -6.35 32.38
C ASP A 111 -14.16 -4.85 32.21
N PRO A 112 -13.73 -4.13 33.27
CA PRO A 112 -13.56 -2.67 33.26
C PRO A 112 -12.34 -2.16 32.47
N GLU A 113 -11.77 -2.94 31.54
CA GLU A 113 -10.55 -2.58 30.80
C GLU A 113 -10.79 -2.11 29.35
N ASP A 114 -12.02 -2.08 28.83
CA ASP A 114 -12.30 -1.76 27.41
C ASP A 114 -12.37 -0.24 27.09
N SER A 115 -11.56 0.58 27.77
CA SER A 115 -11.42 2.02 27.51
C SER A 115 -10.63 2.36 26.24
N GLY A 116 -10.17 1.33 25.52
CA GLY A 116 -9.35 1.45 24.31
C GLY A 116 -10.12 1.57 23.00
N TYR A 117 -11.41 1.25 22.97
CA TYR A 117 -12.21 1.11 21.74
C TYR A 117 -13.02 2.36 21.37
N ASP A 118 -13.46 3.13 22.36
CA ASP A 118 -14.31 4.29 22.13
C ASP A 118 -13.49 5.49 21.66
N CYS A 119 -14.10 6.28 20.76
CA CYS A 119 -13.54 7.50 20.24
C CYS A 119 -13.26 8.48 21.37
N VAL A 120 -12.04 9.00 21.49
CA VAL A 120 -11.68 9.91 22.60
C VAL A 120 -12.32 11.31 22.46
N ILE A 121 -12.97 11.57 21.33
CA ILE A 121 -13.63 12.83 21.03
C ILE A 121 -15.11 12.76 21.40
N CYS A 122 -15.85 11.77 20.87
CA CYS A 122 -17.29 11.65 21.11
C CYS A 122 -17.66 10.63 22.20
N MET A 123 -16.73 9.77 22.61
CA MET A 123 -16.91 8.72 23.62
C MET A 123 -18.10 7.78 23.32
N SER A 124 -18.53 7.70 22.05
CA SER A 124 -19.79 7.05 21.65
C SER A 124 -19.63 6.15 20.42
N ASP A 125 -18.80 6.57 19.47
CA ASP A 125 -18.47 5.83 18.25
C ASP A 125 -17.10 5.14 18.41
N PRO A 126 -16.81 4.07 17.65
CA PRO A 126 -15.50 3.43 17.67
C PRO A 126 -14.39 4.36 17.15
N ARG A 127 -13.14 4.11 17.55
CA ARG A 127 -11.97 4.80 16.99
C ARG A 127 -11.74 4.42 15.53
N ASP A 128 -12.17 5.27 14.60
CA ASP A 128 -12.03 5.06 13.16
C ASP A 128 -11.33 6.22 12.44
N THR A 129 -10.96 7.27 13.18
CA THR A 129 -10.46 8.52 12.61
C THR A 129 -8.98 8.68 12.91
N LEU A 130 -8.14 8.65 11.86
CA LEU A 130 -6.71 8.95 11.96
C LEU A 130 -6.47 10.46 11.87
N ILE A 131 -5.87 11.04 12.90
CA ILE A 131 -5.50 12.46 12.91
C ILE A 131 -4.09 12.63 12.33
N LEU A 132 -3.96 13.39 11.24
CA LEU A 132 -2.67 13.81 10.69
C LEU A 132 -2.32 15.24 11.16
N PRO A 133 -1.04 15.57 11.44
CA PRO A 133 0.17 14.77 11.21
C PRO A 133 0.56 13.83 12.36
N CYS A 134 -0.16 13.85 13.49
CA CYS A 134 0.27 13.17 14.72
C CYS A 134 0.09 11.65 14.68
N ARG A 135 -0.67 11.11 13.72
CA ARG A 135 -0.95 9.67 13.53
C ARG A 135 -1.58 9.00 14.74
N HIS A 136 -2.26 9.75 15.59
CA HIS A 136 -3.09 9.16 16.63
C HIS A 136 -4.40 8.68 16.02
N LEU A 137 -4.81 7.49 16.43
CA LEU A 137 -6.11 6.93 16.11
C LEU A 137 -7.07 7.32 17.23
N CYS A 138 -8.07 8.12 16.88
CA CYS A 138 -9.02 8.71 17.81
C CYS A 138 -10.41 8.18 17.63
#